data_AF-A0A963ATB9-F1
#
_entry.id   AF-A0A963ATB9-F1
#
_cell.length_a   1.000
_cell.length_b   1.000
_cell.length_c   1.000
_cell.angle_alpha   90.00
_cell.angle_beta   90.00
_cell.angle_gamma   90.00
#
_symmetry.space_group_name_H-M   'P 1'
#
loop_
_entity.id
_entity.type
_entity.pdbx_description
1 polymer ?
#
loop_
_entity_poly.entity_id
_entity_poly.type
_entity_poly.pdbx_seq_one_letter_code
_entity_poly.pdbx_strand_id
1 'polypeptide(L)'
;MSDDKPGIHRFLLRVVIWLPLAFAAWYLFAPALIRPVVFVTDWVLSTFMPQVITEIGQQGNRLRVVTALGDGAGSRIGFALNPLMYGYSLPLLAALILAVPESLNDKWGKLLWGVLLLVPVQAWGLSFEVLKVIALKLPVATTAAVGITDTAREFIALGYQFGYLILPAVSPLVIWLALYRNFVGDLVPQLAATRRGK
;
A
#
# COMPACT_ATOMS: atom_id res chain seq x y z
N MET A 1 -26.67 -32.44 -8.10
CA MET A 1 -26.24 -31.02 -8.11
C MET A 1 -24.77 -31.00 -8.52
N SER A 2 -24.48 -30.77 -9.80
CA SER A 2 -23.11 -30.63 -10.27
C SER A 2 -22.54 -29.34 -9.69
N ASP A 3 -21.61 -29.48 -8.76
CA ASP A 3 -20.86 -28.40 -8.16
C ASP A 3 -19.94 -27.80 -9.23
N ASP A 4 -20.49 -26.89 -10.03
CA ASP A 4 -19.79 -26.20 -11.12
C ASP A 4 -18.84 -25.16 -10.52
N LYS A 5 -17.70 -25.66 -10.00
CA LYS A 5 -16.59 -24.82 -9.54
C LYS A 5 -16.21 -23.89 -10.70
N PRO A 6 -16.27 -22.56 -10.53
CA PRO A 6 -16.12 -21.65 -11.66
C PRO A 6 -14.74 -21.82 -12.29
N GLY A 7 -14.74 -22.10 -13.59
CA GLY A 7 -13.52 -22.18 -14.39
C GLY A 7 -12.66 -20.93 -14.26
N ILE A 8 -11.35 -21.08 -14.41
CA ILE A 8 -10.36 -19.98 -14.32
C ILE A 8 -10.76 -18.74 -15.15
N HIS A 9 -11.31 -18.93 -16.35
CA HIS A 9 -11.77 -17.84 -17.20
C HIS A 9 -12.92 -17.04 -16.57
N ARG A 10 -13.87 -17.72 -15.94
CA ARG A 10 -15.00 -17.09 -15.25
C ARG A 10 -14.53 -16.31 -14.01
N PHE A 11 -13.55 -16.84 -13.29
CA PHE A 11 -12.91 -16.11 -12.18
C PHE A 11 -12.21 -14.84 -12.68
N LEU A 12 -11.36 -14.94 -13.71
CA LEU A 12 -10.64 -13.79 -14.27
C LEU A 12 -11.59 -12.70 -14.79
N LEU A 13 -12.67 -13.09 -15.48
CA LEU A 13 -13.72 -12.15 -15.92
C LEU A 13 -14.37 -11.43 -14.73
N ARG A 14 -14.65 -12.16 -13.64
CA ARG A 14 -15.17 -11.54 -12.41
C ARG A 14 -14.17 -10.56 -11.81
N VAL A 15 -12.88 -10.87 -11.78
CA VAL A 15 -11.84 -9.94 -11.30
C VAL A 15 -11.85 -8.67 -12.14
N VAL A 16 -11.88 -8.78 -13.47
CA VAL A 16 -11.91 -7.63 -14.38
C VAL A 16 -13.14 -6.75 -14.16
N ILE A 17 -14.30 -7.34 -13.86
CA ILE A 17 -15.54 -6.58 -13.55
C ILE A 17 -15.46 -5.92 -12.17
N TRP A 18 -14.94 -6.63 -11.16
CA TRP A 18 -14.84 -6.11 -9.79
C TRP A 18 -13.76 -5.06 -9.64
N LEU A 19 -12.71 -5.08 -10.45
CA LEU A 19 -11.59 -4.15 -10.38
C LEU A 19 -12.02 -2.67 -10.48
N PRO A 20 -12.74 -2.20 -11.52
CA PRO A 20 -13.19 -0.81 -11.60
C PRO A 20 -14.12 -0.42 -10.45
N LEU A 21 -15.01 -1.33 -10.02
CA LEU A 21 -15.91 -1.10 -8.88
C LEU A 21 -15.13 -0.95 -7.57
N ALA A 22 -14.12 -1.80 -7.35
CA ALA A 22 -13.26 -1.73 -6.19
C ALA A 22 -12.42 -0.44 -6.19
N PHE A 23 -11.89 -0.01 -7.35
CA PHE A 23 -11.20 1.27 -7.48
C PHE A 23 -12.11 2.46 -7.16
N ALA A 24 -13.34 2.46 -7.67
CA ALA A 24 -14.31 3.51 -7.37
C ALA A 24 -14.63 3.56 -5.87
N ALA A 25 -14.94 2.42 -5.25
CA ALA A 25 -15.20 2.33 -3.81
C ALA A 25 -13.98 2.78 -2.99
N TRP A 26 -12.79 2.29 -3.32
CA TRP A 26 -11.55 2.67 -2.64
C TRP A 26 -11.30 4.17 -2.72
N TYR A 27 -11.45 4.80 -3.89
CA TYR A 27 -11.24 6.23 -4.03
C TYR A 27 -12.24 7.06 -3.20
N LEU A 28 -13.50 6.64 -3.12
CA LEU A 28 -14.51 7.28 -2.27
C LEU A 28 -14.18 7.16 -0.78
N PHE A 29 -13.71 6.00 -0.34
CA PHE A 29 -13.36 5.74 1.06
C PHE A 29 -11.90 6.06 1.40
N ALA A 30 -11.11 6.54 0.44
CA ALA A 30 -9.68 6.80 0.59
C ALA A 30 -9.34 7.65 1.82
N PRO A 31 -10.06 8.75 2.13
CA PRO A 31 -9.74 9.55 3.32
C PRO A 31 -9.84 8.74 4.61
N ALA A 32 -10.76 7.79 4.70
CA ALA A 32 -10.91 6.94 5.88
C ALA A 32 -9.85 5.84 5.91
N LEU A 33 -9.62 5.19 4.76
CA LEU A 33 -8.69 4.06 4.63
C LEU A 33 -7.21 4.47 4.80
N ILE A 34 -6.86 5.70 4.48
CA ILE A 34 -5.50 6.24 4.64
C ILE A 34 -5.18 6.57 6.11
N ARG A 35 -6.17 6.88 6.97
CA ARG A 35 -5.93 7.26 8.37
C ARG A 35 -5.03 6.30 9.15
N PRO A 36 -5.28 4.98 9.18
CA PRO A 36 -4.38 4.06 9.90
C PRO A 36 -2.97 4.04 9.31
N VAL A 37 -2.83 4.24 7.99
CA VAL A 37 -1.52 4.33 7.34
C VAL A 37 -0.79 5.58 7.81
N VAL A 38 -1.46 6.74 7.83
CA VAL A 38 -0.90 8.01 8.32
C VAL A 38 -0.48 7.88 9.78
N PHE A 39 -1.31 7.26 10.62
CA PHE A 39 -1.01 7.04 12.02
C PHE A 39 0.26 6.19 12.20
N VAL A 40 0.39 5.08 11.47
CA VAL A 40 1.59 4.22 11.56
C VAL A 40 2.81 4.95 11.01
N THR A 41 2.68 5.69 9.91
CA THR A 41 3.78 6.50 9.36
C THR A 41 4.24 7.59 10.33
N ASP A 42 3.31 8.32 10.95
CA ASP A 42 3.61 9.31 11.98
C ASP A 42 4.34 8.67 13.16
N TRP A 43 3.78 7.59 13.72
CA TRP A 43 4.40 6.86 14.83
C TRP A 43 5.82 6.39 14.50
N VAL A 44 6.05 5.77 13.33
CA VAL A 44 7.38 5.34 12.90
C VAL A 44 8.34 6.52 12.79
N LEU A 45 7.97 7.54 12.03
CA LEU A 45 8.90 8.63 11.71
C LEU A 45 9.17 9.57 12.90
N SER A 46 8.17 9.83 13.73
CA SER A 46 8.37 10.58 14.99
C SER A 46 9.23 9.82 15.98
N THR A 47 9.21 8.48 15.96
CA THR A 47 10.07 7.65 16.80
C THR A 47 11.53 7.65 16.31
N PHE A 48 11.76 7.51 15.01
CA PHE A 48 13.12 7.40 14.45
C PHE A 48 13.78 8.75 14.14
N MET A 49 13.01 9.81 13.92
CA MET A 49 13.50 11.16 13.61
C MET A 49 12.81 12.26 14.44
N PRO A 50 12.75 12.15 15.79
CA PRO A 50 12.01 13.07 16.65
C PRO A 50 12.48 14.53 16.55
N GLN A 51 13.75 14.76 16.23
CA GLN A 51 14.34 16.08 16.07
C GLN A 51 14.08 16.70 14.68
N VAL A 52 13.67 15.89 13.69
CA VAL A 52 13.41 16.35 12.31
C VAL A 52 11.92 16.54 12.09
N ILE A 53 11.11 15.58 12.52
CA ILE A 53 9.67 15.55 12.29
C ILE A 53 8.97 16.34 13.39
N THR A 54 8.27 17.42 13.03
CA THR A 54 7.46 18.19 13.97
C THR A 54 6.00 17.76 13.96
N GLU A 55 5.46 17.50 12.77
CA GLU A 55 4.06 17.14 12.61
C GLU A 55 3.90 16.26 11.37
N ILE A 56 3.16 15.16 11.51
CA ILE A 56 2.62 14.41 10.39
C ILE A 56 1.12 14.33 10.56
N GLY A 57 0.39 14.74 9.52
CA GLY A 57 -1.06 14.81 9.55
C GLY A 57 -1.68 14.44 8.21
N GLN A 58 -3.00 14.38 8.20
CA GLN A 58 -3.76 14.10 6.99
C GLN A 58 -4.58 15.32 6.59
N GLN A 59 -4.50 15.71 5.32
CA GLN A 59 -5.35 16.73 4.70
C GLN A 59 -6.09 16.12 3.52
N GLY A 60 -7.34 15.70 3.74
CA GLY A 60 -8.13 14.96 2.74
C GLY A 60 -7.44 13.64 2.37
N ASN A 61 -7.05 13.49 1.10
CA ASN A 61 -6.30 12.33 0.60
C ASN A 61 -4.78 12.56 0.55
N ARG A 62 -4.26 13.60 1.19
CA ARG A 62 -2.82 13.90 1.21
C ARG A 62 -2.24 13.74 2.60
N LEU A 63 -1.00 13.29 2.66
CA LEU A 63 -0.19 13.35 3.86
C LEU A 63 0.45 14.74 3.91
N ARG A 64 0.32 15.46 5.02
CA ARG A 64 1.04 16.69 5.30
C ARG A 64 2.17 16.36 6.28
N VAL A 65 3.38 16.79 5.96
CA VAL A 65 4.55 16.63 6.81
C VAL A 65 5.14 18.01 7.08
N VAL A 66 5.48 18.27 8.33
CA VAL A 66 6.17 19.48 8.76
C VAL A 66 7.45 19.09 9.47
N THR A 67 8.58 19.65 9.04
CA THR A 67 9.89 19.39 9.61
C THR A 67 10.48 20.63 10.27
N ALA A 68 11.41 20.42 11.20
CA ALA A 68 12.18 21.47 11.88
C ALA A 68 13.36 21.99 11.05
N LEU A 69 13.42 21.67 9.75
CA LEU A 69 14.58 21.94 8.88
C LEU A 69 14.52 23.32 8.20
N GLY A 70 13.87 24.34 8.77
CA GLY A 70 13.78 25.64 8.11
C GLY A 70 15.07 26.47 8.17
N ASP A 71 15.20 27.44 7.26
CA ASP A 71 16.41 28.27 7.09
C ASP A 71 16.56 29.39 8.15
N GLY A 72 16.21 29.13 9.42
CA GLY A 72 16.31 30.08 10.52
C GLY A 72 15.67 29.60 11.83
N ALA A 73 15.93 30.29 12.94
CA ALA A 73 15.40 29.93 14.25
C ALA A 73 13.86 29.88 14.24
N GLY A 74 13.29 28.68 14.39
CA GLY A 74 11.84 28.45 14.40
C GLY A 74 11.19 28.30 13.01
N SER A 75 11.95 28.40 11.91
CA SER A 75 11.46 28.14 10.56
C SER A 75 11.19 26.65 10.34
N ARG A 76 10.15 26.32 9.57
CA ARG A 76 9.71 24.95 9.31
C ARG A 76 9.47 24.71 7.83
N ILE A 77 9.75 23.49 7.37
CA ILE A 77 9.48 23.09 5.99
C ILE A 77 8.28 22.15 5.99
N GLY A 78 7.24 22.55 5.26
CA GLY A 78 6.04 21.75 5.04
C GLY A 78 6.01 21.18 3.63
N PHE A 79 5.67 19.90 3.48
CA PHE A 79 5.38 19.31 2.18
C PHE A 79 4.20 18.33 2.24
N ALA A 80 3.59 18.08 1.08
CA ALA A 80 2.44 17.20 0.95
C ALA A 80 2.76 16.03 0.00
N LEU A 81 2.37 14.82 0.40
CA LEU A 81 2.55 13.60 -0.36
C LEU A 81 1.19 12.97 -0.72
N ASN A 82 1.20 12.05 -1.67
CA ASN A 82 0.02 11.32 -2.10
C ASN A 82 0.08 9.85 -1.63
N PRO A 83 -0.56 9.48 -0.52
CA PRO A 83 -0.62 8.10 -0.02
C PRO A 83 -1.29 7.11 -0.99
N LEU A 84 -2.12 7.59 -1.93
CA LEU A 84 -2.81 6.72 -2.90
C LEU A 84 -1.84 5.96 -3.81
N MET A 85 -0.61 6.46 -3.98
CA MET A 85 0.44 5.77 -4.72
C MET A 85 0.84 4.42 -4.09
N TYR A 86 0.61 4.26 -2.79
CA TYR A 86 0.89 3.02 -2.05
C TYR A 86 -0.38 2.21 -1.77
N GLY A 87 -1.54 2.86 -1.82
CA GLY A 87 -2.83 2.26 -1.47
C GLY A 87 -3.56 1.50 -2.57
N TYR A 88 -3.08 1.53 -3.83
CA TYR A 88 -3.75 0.84 -4.95
C TYR A 88 -3.74 -0.70 -4.81
N SER A 89 -2.98 -1.25 -3.87
CA SER A 89 -3.04 -2.65 -3.47
C SER A 89 -4.41 -3.04 -2.89
N LEU A 90 -5.11 -2.11 -2.23
CA LEU A 90 -6.42 -2.33 -1.63
C LEU A 90 -7.50 -2.69 -2.66
N PRO A 91 -7.77 -1.88 -3.70
CA PRO A 91 -8.78 -2.21 -4.69
C PRO A 91 -8.44 -3.48 -5.49
N LEU A 92 -7.15 -3.74 -5.75
CA LEU A 92 -6.72 -4.99 -6.38
C LEU A 92 -7.05 -6.21 -5.51
N LEU A 93 -6.67 -6.17 -4.22
CA LEU A 93 -7.01 -7.22 -3.27
C LEU A 93 -8.53 -7.41 -3.14
N ALA A 94 -9.27 -6.31 -3.00
CA ALA A 94 -10.73 -6.36 -2.89
C ALA A 94 -11.37 -7.01 -4.12
N ALA A 95 -10.90 -6.67 -5.33
CA ALA A 95 -11.40 -7.29 -6.56
C ALA A 95 -11.14 -8.80 -6.60
N LEU A 96 -9.96 -9.25 -6.18
CA LEU A 96 -9.61 -10.67 -6.08
C LEU A 96 -10.52 -11.40 -5.08
N ILE A 97 -10.76 -10.82 -3.90
CA ILE A 97 -11.62 -11.39 -2.86
C ILE A 97 -13.09 -11.45 -3.34
N LEU A 98 -13.59 -10.38 -3.95
CA LEU A 98 -14.98 -10.29 -4.41
C LEU A 98 -15.28 -11.23 -5.59
N ALA A 99 -14.29 -11.53 -6.42
CA ALA A 99 -14.42 -12.44 -7.55
C ALA A 99 -14.59 -13.92 -7.16
N VAL A 100 -14.16 -14.31 -5.94
CA VAL A 100 -14.32 -15.68 -5.44
C VAL A 100 -15.82 -16.00 -5.25
N PRO A 101 -16.33 -17.17 -5.66
CA PRO A 101 -17.73 -17.59 -5.53
C PRO A 101 -18.19 -17.91 -4.08
N GLU A 102 -17.83 -17.08 -3.10
CA GLU A 102 -18.29 -17.21 -1.71
C GLU A 102 -19.40 -16.20 -1.39
N SER A 103 -20.14 -16.45 -0.30
CA SER A 103 -21.11 -15.50 0.24
C SER A 103 -20.40 -14.20 0.68
N LEU A 104 -21.12 -13.08 0.69
CA LEU A 104 -20.54 -11.81 1.16
C LEU A 104 -20.12 -11.86 2.63
N ASN A 105 -20.86 -12.59 3.46
CA ASN A 105 -20.54 -12.76 4.89
C ASN A 105 -19.17 -13.43 5.09
N ASP A 106 -18.84 -14.43 4.27
CA ASP A 106 -17.55 -15.14 4.33
C ASP A 106 -16.37 -14.30 3.81
N LYS A 107 -16.67 -13.24 3.04
CA LYS A 107 -15.69 -12.32 2.45
C LYS A 107 -15.39 -11.13 3.35
N TRP A 108 -16.36 -10.65 4.14
CA TRP A 108 -16.20 -9.45 4.96
C TRP A 108 -15.01 -9.54 5.91
N GLY A 109 -14.85 -10.66 6.62
CA GLY A 109 -13.70 -10.87 7.49
C GLY A 109 -12.37 -10.85 6.73
N LYS A 110 -12.33 -11.44 5.52
CA LYS A 110 -11.14 -11.47 4.66
C LYS A 110 -10.81 -10.10 4.08
N LEU A 111 -11.81 -9.29 3.73
CA LEU A 111 -11.63 -7.90 3.31
C LEU A 111 -11.03 -7.07 4.46
N LEU A 112 -11.58 -7.21 5.67
CA LEU A 112 -11.07 -6.49 6.84
C LEU A 112 -9.62 -6.87 7.14
N TRP A 113 -9.31 -8.17 7.18
CA TRP A 113 -7.94 -8.64 7.34
C TRP A 113 -7.02 -8.16 6.22
N GLY A 114 -7.50 -8.16 4.98
CA GLY A 114 -6.78 -7.63 3.84
C GLY A 114 -6.40 -6.15 3.99
N VAL A 115 -7.35 -5.32 4.44
CA VAL A 115 -7.09 -3.91 4.75
C VAL A 115 -6.03 -3.78 5.84
N LEU A 116 -6.20 -4.50 6.96
CA LEU A 116 -5.28 -4.43 8.10
C LEU A 116 -3.86 -4.88 7.74
N LEU A 117 -3.71 -5.97 6.99
CA LEU A 117 -2.42 -6.49 6.55
C LEU A 117 -1.72 -5.56 5.55
N LEU A 118 -2.47 -4.75 4.80
CA LEU A 118 -1.90 -3.77 3.87
C LEU A 118 -1.51 -2.45 4.55
N VAL A 119 -1.94 -2.17 5.78
CA VAL A 119 -1.51 -0.97 6.52
C VAL A 119 0.01 -0.89 6.68
N PRO A 120 0.71 -1.91 7.22
CA PRO A 120 2.17 -1.82 7.38
C PRO A 120 2.91 -1.73 6.04
N VAL A 121 2.38 -2.36 4.99
CA VAL A 121 2.94 -2.29 3.62
C VAL A 121 2.87 -0.86 3.08
N GLN A 122 1.70 -0.21 3.23
CA GLN A 122 1.52 1.17 2.82
C GLN A 122 2.35 2.13 3.66
N ALA A 123 2.40 1.90 4.98
CA ALA A 123 3.16 2.75 5.90
C ALA A 123 4.66 2.68 5.61
N TRP A 124 5.21 1.50 5.25
CA TRP A 124 6.58 1.38 4.77
C TRP A 124 6.83 2.31 3.58
N GLY A 125 6.02 2.18 2.51
CA GLY A 125 6.18 2.97 1.30
C GLY A 125 6.08 4.48 1.56
N LEU A 126 5.11 4.88 2.38
CA LEU A 126 4.90 6.28 2.72
C LEU A 126 6.00 6.84 3.64
N SER A 127 6.52 6.05 4.58
CA SER A 127 7.66 6.44 5.42
C SER A 127 8.92 6.66 4.58
N PHE A 128 9.24 5.75 3.65
CA PHE A 128 10.37 5.94 2.74
C PHE A 128 10.16 7.09 1.74
N GLU A 129 8.91 7.42 1.38
CA GLU A 129 8.62 8.63 0.60
C GLU A 129 9.02 9.90 1.34
N VAL A 130 8.67 9.98 2.63
CA VAL A 130 9.04 11.11 3.49
C VAL A 130 10.56 11.19 3.64
N LEU A 131 11.21 10.07 3.95
CA LEU A 131 12.67 9.99 4.07
C LEU A 131 13.36 10.38 2.75
N LYS A 132 12.83 9.96 1.60
CA LYS A 132 13.35 10.32 0.28
C LYS A 132 13.26 11.82 0.04
N VAL A 133 12.15 12.47 0.41
CA VAL A 133 12.03 13.94 0.28
C VAL A 133 13.09 14.62 1.14
N ILE A 134 13.20 14.23 2.41
CA ILE A 134 14.16 14.83 3.34
C ILE A 134 15.59 14.59 2.87
N ALA A 135 15.96 13.35 2.59
CA ALA A 135 17.34 12.98 2.28
C ALA A 135 17.76 13.40 0.87
N LEU A 136 16.90 13.23 -0.14
CA LEU A 136 17.32 13.29 -1.54
C LEU A 136 16.76 14.48 -2.32
N LYS A 137 15.71 15.16 -1.82
CA LYS A 137 15.07 16.28 -2.54
C LYS A 137 15.29 17.64 -1.89
N LEU A 138 15.43 17.71 -0.58
CA LEU A 138 15.75 18.97 0.08
C LEU A 138 17.20 19.39 -0.21
N PRO A 139 17.50 20.70 -0.24
CA PRO A 139 18.86 21.18 -0.42
C PRO A 139 19.82 20.64 0.66
N VAL A 140 21.09 20.47 0.30
CA VAL A 140 22.12 19.97 1.23
C VAL A 140 22.29 20.93 2.42
N ALA A 141 22.24 22.24 2.20
CA ALA A 141 22.31 23.25 3.26
C ALA A 141 21.23 23.06 4.34
N THR A 142 20.03 22.66 3.92
CA THR A 142 18.85 22.43 4.78
C THR A 142 18.95 21.15 5.60
N THR A 143 19.71 20.15 5.11
CA THR A 143 19.76 18.80 5.68
C THR A 143 21.09 18.48 6.36
N ALA A 144 22.07 19.38 6.28
CA ALA A 144 23.41 19.20 6.84
C ALA A 144 23.39 18.84 8.34
N ALA A 145 22.52 19.48 9.13
CA ALA A 145 22.38 19.23 10.56
C ALA A 145 21.80 17.85 10.90
N VAL A 146 21.16 17.17 9.93
CA VAL A 146 20.58 15.83 10.12
C VAL A 146 21.65 14.74 10.02
N GLY A 147 22.78 15.01 9.37
CA GLY A 147 23.90 14.07 9.29
C GLY A 147 23.60 12.79 8.48
N ILE A 148 22.76 12.86 7.45
CA ILE A 148 22.41 11.71 6.61
C ILE A 148 23.61 11.34 5.71
N THR A 149 24.21 10.18 5.98
CA THR A 149 25.35 9.63 5.23
C THR A 149 24.96 9.18 3.81
N ASP A 150 25.94 9.06 2.92
CA ASP A 150 25.71 8.58 1.55
C ASP A 150 25.14 7.16 1.51
N THR A 151 25.66 6.27 2.37
CA THR A 151 25.10 4.92 2.53
C THR A 151 23.63 4.95 2.97
N ALA A 152 23.26 5.85 3.89
CA ALA A 152 21.87 6.00 4.31
C ALA A 152 20.99 6.51 3.16
N ARG A 153 21.50 7.41 2.31
CA ARG A 153 20.79 7.91 1.12
C ARG A 153 20.49 6.78 0.13
N GLU A 154 21.43 5.86 -0.08
CA GLU A 154 21.24 4.68 -0.92
C GLU A 154 20.18 3.74 -0.34
N PHE A 155 20.24 3.43 0.97
CA PHE A 155 19.22 2.62 1.63
C PHE A 155 17.82 3.25 1.55
N ILE A 156 17.72 4.57 1.71
CA ILE A 156 16.46 5.31 1.55
C ILE A 156 15.95 5.19 0.11
N ALA A 157 16.82 5.35 -0.88
CA ALA A 157 16.45 5.21 -2.28
C ALA A 157 15.93 3.79 -2.59
N LEU A 158 16.63 2.75 -2.13
CA LEU A 158 16.23 1.36 -2.32
C LEU A 158 14.93 1.03 -1.60
N GLY A 159 14.77 1.46 -0.35
CA GLY A 159 13.55 1.25 0.42
C GLY A 159 12.33 1.93 -0.21
N TYR A 160 12.51 3.13 -0.77
CA TYR A 160 11.49 3.80 -1.56
C TYR A 160 11.15 3.02 -2.84
N GLN A 161 12.15 2.60 -3.63
CA GLN A 161 11.91 1.85 -4.86
C GLN A 161 11.17 0.53 -4.58
N PHE A 162 11.58 -0.18 -3.53
CA PHE A 162 10.93 -1.40 -3.10
C PHE A 162 9.46 -1.14 -2.68
N GLY A 163 9.25 -0.10 -1.86
CA GLY A 163 7.92 0.29 -1.40
C GLY A 163 6.99 0.83 -2.48
N TYR A 164 7.54 1.42 -3.56
CA TYR A 164 6.78 1.99 -4.65
C TYR A 164 6.51 0.98 -5.78
N LEU A 165 7.50 0.16 -6.15
CA LEU A 165 7.41 -0.72 -7.32
C LEU A 165 6.99 -2.15 -6.97
N ILE A 166 7.46 -2.69 -5.86
CA ILE A 166 7.35 -4.13 -5.56
C ILE A 166 6.18 -4.37 -4.62
N LEU A 167 6.21 -3.74 -3.44
CA LEU A 167 5.26 -4.03 -2.37
C LEU A 167 3.78 -3.86 -2.80
N PRO A 168 3.35 -2.74 -3.40
CA PRO A 168 1.93 -2.56 -3.66
C PRO A 168 1.41 -3.47 -4.78
N ALA A 169 2.29 -3.96 -5.67
CA ALA A 169 1.93 -4.92 -6.71
C ALA A 169 1.89 -6.37 -6.18
N VAL A 170 2.84 -6.76 -5.31
CA VAL A 170 3.01 -8.14 -4.87
C VAL A 170 2.15 -8.47 -3.63
N SER A 171 2.09 -7.57 -2.66
CA SER A 171 1.36 -7.79 -1.40
C SER A 171 -0.11 -8.20 -1.58
N PRO A 172 -0.93 -7.59 -2.45
CA PRO A 172 -2.32 -8.01 -2.61
C PRO A 172 -2.43 -9.45 -3.13
N LEU A 173 -1.53 -9.88 -4.02
CA LEU A 173 -1.52 -11.26 -4.50
C LEU A 173 -1.11 -12.23 -3.39
N VAL A 174 -0.04 -11.93 -2.64
CA VAL A 174 0.43 -12.79 -1.55
C VAL A 174 -0.63 -12.93 -0.45
N ILE A 175 -1.25 -11.82 -0.04
CA ILE A 175 -2.32 -11.82 0.97
C ILE A 175 -3.52 -12.63 0.46
N TRP A 176 -3.94 -12.41 -0.79
CA TRP A 176 -5.05 -13.17 -1.37
C TRP A 176 -4.75 -14.66 -1.44
N LEU A 177 -3.57 -15.07 -1.90
CA LEU A 177 -3.14 -16.46 -1.95
C LEU A 177 -3.16 -17.11 -0.56
N ALA A 178 -2.74 -16.39 0.47
CA ALA A 178 -2.78 -16.86 1.85
C ALA A 178 -4.22 -17.04 2.36
N LEU A 179 -5.11 -16.10 2.08
CA LEU A 179 -6.53 -16.13 2.49
C LEU A 179 -7.35 -17.18 1.73
N TYR A 180 -6.96 -17.51 0.48
CA TYR A 180 -7.72 -18.36 -0.44
C TYR A 180 -6.98 -19.62 -0.89
N ARG A 181 -6.04 -20.13 -0.07
CA ARG A 181 -5.17 -21.27 -0.40
C ARG A 181 -5.92 -22.48 -1.01
N ASN A 182 -7.08 -22.83 -0.46
CA ASN A 182 -7.88 -23.98 -0.91
C ASN A 182 -8.47 -23.72 -2.30
N PHE A 183 -9.06 -22.54 -2.51
CA PHE A 183 -9.63 -22.14 -3.79
C PHE A 183 -8.56 -22.06 -4.88
N VAL A 184 -7.37 -21.55 -4.56
CA VAL A 184 -6.23 -21.52 -5.48
C VAL A 184 -5.77 -22.93 -5.86
N GLY A 185 -5.72 -23.85 -4.88
CA GLY A 185 -5.41 -25.26 -5.11
C GLY A 185 -6.36 -25.92 -6.13
N ASP A 186 -7.63 -25.52 -6.15
CA ASP A 186 -8.62 -25.99 -7.12
C ASP A 186 -8.46 -25.38 -8.53
N LEU A 187 -7.88 -24.17 -8.64
CA LEU A 187 -7.68 -23.48 -9.92
C LEU A 187 -6.45 -23.99 -10.70
N VAL A 188 -5.39 -24.39 -10.00
CA VAL A 188 -4.12 -24.82 -10.62
C VAL A 188 -4.29 -26.04 -11.55
N PRO A 189 -5.01 -27.11 -11.16
CA PRO A 189 -5.27 -28.24 -12.05
C PRO A 189 -6.03 -27.84 -13.33
N GLN A 190 -6.94 -26.87 -13.25
CA GLN A 190 -7.74 -26.41 -14.39
C GLN A 190 -6.88 -25.68 -15.42
N LEU A 191 -5.95 -24.83 -14.98
CA LEU A 191 -4.97 -24.18 -15.85
C LEU A 191 -4.08 -25.19 -16.58
N ALA A 192 -3.65 -26.25 -15.89
CA ALA A 192 -2.84 -27.31 -16.49
C ALA A 192 -3.64 -28.12 -17.53
N ALA A 193 -4.93 -28.37 -17.27
CA ALA A 193 -5.82 -29.05 -18.20
C ALA A 193 -6.11 -28.23 -19.47
N THR A 194 -6.37 -26.93 -19.34
CA THR A 194 -6.57 -26.02 -20.50
C THR A 194 -5.33 -25.94 -21.39
N ARG A 195 -4.13 -26.09 -20.82
CA ARG A 195 -2.86 -26.08 -21.58
C ARG A 195 -2.56 -27.40 -22.30
N ARG A 196 -3.13 -28.54 -21.86
CA ARG A 196 -2.97 -29.85 -22.52
C ARG A 196 -4.02 -30.14 -23.60
N GLY A 197 -5.12 -29.39 -23.61
CA GLY A 197 -6.19 -29.49 -24.62
C GLY A 197 -5.98 -28.59 -25.85
N LYS A 198 -4.84 -27.91 -25.95
CA LYS A 198 -4.32 -27.22 -27.14
C LYS A 198 -3.09 -27.97 -27.63
#